data_AF-A0A922G0X4-F1
#
_entry.id   AF-A0A922G0X4-F1
#
_cell.length_a   1.000
_cell.length_b   1.000
_cell.length_c   1.000
_cell.angle_alpha   90.00
_cell.angle_beta   90.00
_cell.angle_gamma   90.00
#
_symmetry.space_group_name_H-M   'P 1'
#
loop_
_entity.id
_entity.type
_entity.pdbx_description
1 polymer ?
#
loop_
_entity_poly.entity_id
_entity_poly.type
_entity_poly.pdbx_seq_one_letter_code
_entity_poly.pdbx_strand_id
1 'polypeptide(L)'
;MEVLPTHKLLIRLCLLLPLHITSLLLVSSAYSPPNNYFINCGAQSNTKVNNTRDFVGDQDFLVGKGETVKNSNSLASSSPLYQTARIFKHPASYKFDINQGARSSCSLTPS
;
A
#
# COMPACT_ATOMS: atom_id res chain seq x y z
N MET A 1 52.45 3.44 29.50
CA MET A 1 51.13 3.68 28.87
C MET A 1 51.12 2.85 27.61
N GLU A 2 50.44 1.70 27.61
CA GLU A 2 50.40 0.80 26.46
C GLU A 2 49.58 1.47 25.34
N VAL A 3 50.25 1.93 24.30
CA VAL A 3 49.60 2.53 23.13
C VAL A 3 48.92 1.40 22.36
N LEU A 4 47.60 1.36 22.42
CA LEU A 4 46.82 0.38 21.67
C LEU A 4 47.14 0.55 20.16
N PRO A 5 47.61 -0.50 19.46
CA PRO A 5 48.04 -0.37 18.07
C PRO A 5 46.87 0.07 17.19
N THR A 6 46.97 1.23 16.58
CA THR A 6 45.97 1.82 15.67
C THR A 6 45.53 0.85 14.57
N HIS A 7 46.45 0.01 14.09
CA HIS A 7 46.17 -1.06 13.13
C HIS A 7 45.17 -2.10 13.67
N LYS A 8 45.26 -2.48 14.95
CA LYS A 8 44.30 -3.41 15.58
C LYS A 8 42.92 -2.78 15.74
N LEU A 9 42.87 -1.48 16.02
CA LEU A 9 41.62 -0.70 16.08
C LEU A 9 40.98 -0.57 14.70
N LEU A 10 41.76 -0.26 13.67
CA LEU A 10 41.33 -0.19 12.27
C LEU A 10 40.80 -1.53 11.78
N ILE A 11 41.49 -2.64 12.07
CA ILE A 11 41.03 -3.99 11.72
C ILE A 11 39.69 -4.30 12.40
N ARG A 12 39.56 -4.02 13.71
CA ARG A 12 38.31 -4.23 14.46
C ARG A 12 37.17 -3.43 13.84
N LEU A 13 37.42 -2.16 13.49
CA LEU A 13 36.41 -1.30 12.89
C LEU A 13 36.01 -1.79 11.49
N CYS A 14 36.97 -2.17 10.64
CA CYS A 14 36.70 -2.74 9.32
C CYS A 14 35.88 -4.03 9.36
N LEU A 15 36.05 -4.85 10.41
CA LEU A 15 35.29 -6.10 10.56
C LEU A 15 33.90 -5.89 11.17
N LEU A 16 33.77 -4.98 12.14
CA LEU A 16 32.52 -4.77 12.88
C LEU A 16 31.55 -3.85 12.14
N LEU A 17 32.05 -2.83 11.42
CA LEU A 17 31.23 -1.87 10.71
C LEU A 17 30.27 -2.50 9.67
N PRO A 18 30.70 -3.41 8.77
CA PRO A 18 29.79 -4.03 7.80
C PRO A 18 28.74 -4.92 8.47
N LEU A 19 29.07 -5.56 9.60
CA LEU A 19 28.12 -6.37 10.39
C LEU A 19 27.01 -5.50 11.02
N HIS A 20 27.38 -4.32 11.51
CA HIS A 20 26.40 -3.38 12.05
C HIS A 20 25.51 -2.80 10.94
N ILE A 21 26.09 -2.41 9.79
CA ILE A 21 25.34 -1.88 8.65
C ILE A 21 24.35 -2.92 8.10
N THR A 22 24.76 -4.18 7.95
CA THR A 22 23.87 -5.26 7.48
C THR A 22 22.73 -5.55 8.46
N SER A 23 23.00 -5.51 9.77
CA SER A 23 21.96 -5.62 10.80
C SER A 23 20.93 -4.49 10.72
N LEU A 24 21.40 -3.24 10.61
CA LEU A 24 20.54 -2.06 10.44
C LEU A 24 19.68 -2.14 9.16
N LEU A 25 20.26 -2.63 8.06
CA LEU A 25 19.54 -2.80 6.79
C LEU A 25 18.42 -3.85 6.89
N LEU A 26 18.65 -4.97 7.57
CA LEU A 26 17.63 -6.01 7.80
C LEU A 26 16.42 -5.46 8.58
N VAL A 27 16.67 -4.69 9.63
CA VAL A 27 15.62 -4.06 10.46
C VAL A 27 14.85 -3.00 9.68
N SER A 28 15.51 -2.33 8.72
CA SER A 28 14.87 -1.30 7.87
C SER A 28 14.06 -1.87 6.69
N SER A 29 14.06 -3.19 6.48
CA SER A 29 13.29 -3.78 5.38
C SER A 29 11.80 -3.44 5.53
N ALA A 30 11.28 -2.67 4.59
CA ALA A 30 9.88 -2.30 4.57
C ALA A 30 9.04 -3.55 4.33
N TYR A 31 8.10 -3.83 5.23
CA TYR A 31 7.11 -4.86 5.02
C TYR A 31 6.27 -4.50 3.79
N SER A 32 6.36 -5.29 2.73
CA SER A 32 5.48 -5.18 1.56
C SER A 32 4.39 -6.25 1.71
N PRO A 33 3.14 -5.88 2.05
CA PRO A 33 2.07 -6.85 2.17
C PRO A 33 1.84 -7.54 0.81
N PRO A 34 1.68 -8.88 0.78
CA PRO A 34 1.52 -9.62 -0.46
C PRO A 34 0.22 -9.30 -1.21
N ASN A 35 -0.83 -8.82 -0.51
CA ASN A 35 -2.15 -8.58 -1.09
C ASN A 35 -2.59 -7.13 -0.78
N ASN A 36 -2.35 -6.20 -1.72
CA ASN A 36 -2.91 -4.85 -1.66
C ASN A 36 -4.11 -4.77 -2.62
N TYR A 37 -5.32 -4.60 -2.06
CA TYR A 37 -6.53 -4.37 -2.86
C TYR A 37 -6.78 -2.86 -3.00
N PHE A 38 -6.55 -2.33 -4.19
CA PHE A 38 -6.86 -0.94 -4.53
C PHE A 38 -8.20 -0.91 -5.25
N ILE A 39 -9.29 -0.57 -4.55
CA ILE A 39 -10.64 -0.63 -5.10
C ILE A 39 -11.09 0.75 -5.57
N ASN A 40 -11.59 0.84 -6.81
CA ASN A 40 -12.26 2.00 -7.38
C ASN A 40 -13.78 1.77 -7.39
N CYS A 41 -14.45 2.31 -6.37
CA CYS A 41 -15.88 2.09 -6.14
C CYS A 41 -16.74 2.63 -7.28
N GLY A 42 -17.59 1.77 -7.87
CA GLY A 42 -18.48 2.13 -8.96
C GLY A 42 -17.82 2.17 -10.34
N ALA A 43 -16.50 2.01 -10.44
CA ALA A 43 -15.81 1.98 -11.73
C ALA A 43 -16.04 0.65 -12.47
N GLN A 44 -16.25 0.76 -13.79
CA GLN A 44 -16.40 -0.40 -14.68
C GLN A 44 -15.07 -0.92 -15.23
N SER A 45 -13.99 -0.17 -15.05
CA SER A 45 -12.67 -0.47 -15.59
C SER A 45 -11.58 -0.05 -14.61
N ASN A 46 -10.41 -0.65 -14.76
CA ASN A 46 -9.26 -0.32 -13.94
C ASN A 46 -8.76 1.11 -14.23
N THR A 47 -8.23 1.75 -13.19
CA THR A 47 -7.65 3.09 -13.26
C THR A 47 -6.23 3.06 -12.74
N LYS A 48 -5.28 3.41 -13.60
CA LYS A 48 -3.88 3.56 -13.22
C LYS A 48 -3.65 5.01 -12.76
N VAL A 49 -3.13 5.18 -11.55
CA VAL A 49 -2.79 6.50 -10.99
C VAL A 49 -1.28 6.60 -10.85
N ASN A 50 -0.70 7.69 -11.38
CA ASN A 50 0.73 8.02 -11.27
C ASN A 50 1.66 6.85 -11.66
N ASN A 51 1.24 6.01 -12.61
CA ASN A 51 1.95 4.84 -13.12
C ASN A 51 2.39 3.80 -12.06
N THR A 52 1.89 3.89 -10.84
CA THR A 52 2.39 3.12 -9.68
C THR A 52 1.34 2.24 -9.04
N ARG A 53 0.07 2.66 -9.06
CA ARG A 53 -1.04 1.90 -8.46
C ARG A 53 -2.15 1.69 -9.47
N ASP A 54 -2.57 0.44 -9.58
CA ASP A 54 -3.71 0.02 -10.37
C ASP A 54 -4.90 -0.18 -9.44
N PHE A 55 -5.89 0.70 -9.58
CA PHE A 55 -7.16 0.60 -8.86
C PHE A 55 -8.15 -0.18 -9.73
N VAL A 56 -8.68 -1.27 -9.20
CA VAL A 56 -9.61 -2.16 -9.90
C VAL A 56 -11.06 -1.82 -9.60
N GLY A 57 -11.95 -2.05 -10.55
CA GLY A 57 -13.39 -1.89 -10.33
C GLY A 57 -13.89 -2.78 -9.18
N ASP A 58 -14.93 -2.30 -8.49
CA ASP A 58 -15.38 -2.90 -7.23
C ASP A 58 -16.38 -4.07 -7.39
N GLN A 59 -16.81 -4.34 -8.61
CA GLN A 59 -17.89 -5.27 -8.95
C GLN A 59 -17.62 -6.71 -8.46
N ASP A 60 -16.39 -7.21 -8.64
CA ASP A 60 -16.03 -8.61 -8.31
C ASP A 60 -15.87 -8.84 -6.81
N PHE A 61 -15.70 -7.76 -6.03
CA PHE A 61 -15.52 -7.81 -4.58
C PHE A 61 -16.82 -7.54 -3.83
N LEU A 62 -17.84 -7.04 -4.53
CA LEU A 62 -19.08 -6.58 -3.93
C LEU A 62 -20.04 -7.75 -3.67
N VAL A 63 -20.45 -7.88 -2.41
CA VAL A 63 -21.55 -8.73 -1.98
C VAL A 63 -22.76 -7.85 -1.68
N GLY A 64 -23.72 -7.83 -2.59
CA GLY A 64 -24.93 -7.01 -2.49
C GLY A 64 -25.20 -6.25 -3.79
N LYS A 65 -26.08 -5.24 -3.71
CA LYS A 65 -26.37 -4.34 -4.83
C LYS A 65 -26.15 -2.90 -4.39
N GLY A 66 -25.57 -2.11 -5.28
CA GLY A 66 -25.44 -0.66 -5.12
C GLY A 66 -25.66 0.05 -6.44
N GLU A 67 -25.82 1.36 -6.37
CA GLU A 67 -25.94 2.23 -7.53
C GLU A 67 -24.59 2.91 -7.79
N THR A 68 -24.15 2.94 -9.04
CA THR A 68 -22.97 3.71 -9.46
C THR A 68 -23.40 5.14 -9.73
N VAL A 69 -22.67 6.10 -9.16
CA VAL A 69 -22.76 7.51 -9.55
C VAL A 69 -21.47 7.95 -10.21
N LYS A 70 -21.57 8.85 -11.17
CA LYS A 70 -20.44 9.47 -11.85
C LYS A 70 -20.31 10.92 -11.40
N ASN A 71 -19.09 11.40 -11.27
CA ASN A 71 -18.81 12.80 -11.03
C ASN A 71 -19.28 13.62 -12.25
N SER A 72 -20.16 14.59 -12.01
CA SER A 72 -20.69 15.49 -13.04
C SER A 72 -19.90 16.80 -13.18
N ASN A 73 -18.93 17.05 -12.29
CA ASN A 73 -18.16 18.29 -12.29
C ASN A 73 -17.05 18.26 -13.35
N SER A 74 -17.29 18.93 -14.48
CA SER A 74 -16.32 19.09 -15.58
C SER A 74 -15.13 20.00 -15.25
N LEU A 75 -15.22 20.80 -14.18
CA LEU A 75 -14.20 21.78 -13.78
C LEU A 75 -13.18 21.24 -12.78
N ALA A 76 -13.42 20.07 -12.18
CA ALA A 76 -12.49 19.51 -11.22
C ALA A 76 -11.34 18.84 -11.97
N SER A 77 -10.12 19.37 -11.80
CA SER A 77 -8.84 18.68 -12.00
C SER A 77 -8.71 17.51 -11.00
N SER A 78 -9.70 16.64 -11.01
CA SER A 78 -9.84 15.51 -10.11
C SER A 78 -9.02 14.36 -10.67
N SER A 79 -8.27 13.71 -9.78
CA SER A 79 -7.60 12.44 -10.09
C SER A 79 -8.55 11.52 -10.87
N PRO A 80 -8.05 10.74 -11.85
CA PRO A 80 -8.88 9.78 -12.57
C PRO A 80 -9.55 8.75 -11.63
N LEU A 81 -9.10 8.66 -10.38
CA LEU A 81 -9.66 7.78 -9.35
C LEU A 81 -11.01 8.26 -8.79
N TYR A 82 -11.30 9.56 -8.79
CA TYR A 82 -12.47 10.12 -8.10
C TYR A 82 -13.61 10.48 -9.05
N GLN A 83 -13.73 9.70 -10.13
CA GLN A 83 -14.76 9.90 -11.17
C GLN A 83 -16.03 9.10 -10.89
N THR A 84 -15.98 8.12 -10.00
CA THR A 84 -17.11 7.27 -9.66
C THR A 84 -17.21 7.03 -8.17
N ALA A 85 -18.41 6.74 -7.70
CA ALA A 85 -18.66 6.19 -6.37
C ALA A 85 -19.77 5.14 -6.43
N ARG A 86 -19.80 4.25 -5.44
CA ARG A 86 -20.90 3.30 -5.23
C ARG A 86 -21.72 3.70 -4.01
N ILE A 87 -23.04 3.79 -4.21
CA ILE A 87 -24.02 4.14 -3.18
C ILE A 87 -24.84 2.90 -2.83
N PHE A 88 -24.99 2.64 -1.54
CA PHE A 88 -25.80 1.53 -1.02
C PHE A 88 -27.04 2.06 -0.30
N LYS A 89 -28.23 1.70 -0.79
CA LYS A 89 -29.51 1.99 -0.13
C LYS A 89 -29.96 0.87 0.81
N HIS A 90 -29.28 -0.27 0.73
CA HIS A 90 -29.48 -1.45 1.57
C HIS A 90 -28.11 -1.96 2.03
N PRO A 91 -28.05 -2.77 3.10
CA PRO A 91 -26.80 -3.37 3.55
C PRO A 91 -26.06 -4.09 2.41
N ALA A 92 -24.76 -3.80 2.30
CA ALA A 92 -23.85 -4.43 1.37
C ALA A 92 -22.48 -4.57 2.04
N SER A 93 -21.66 -5.48 1.53
CA SER A 93 -20.33 -5.75 2.07
C SER A 93 -19.33 -6.01 0.95
N TYR A 94 -18.05 -5.81 1.22
CA TYR A 94 -16.97 -6.27 0.36
C TYR A 94 -16.34 -7.54 0.92
N LYS A 95 -16.01 -8.48 0.05
CA LYS A 95 -15.31 -9.72 0.41
C LYS A 95 -13.95 -9.76 -0.30
N PHE A 96 -12.90 -9.99 0.48
CA PHE A 96 -11.53 -10.11 0.01
C PHE A 96 -10.91 -11.41 0.49
N ASP A 97 -10.17 -12.09 -0.41
CA ASP A 97 -9.44 -13.31 -0.07
C ASP A 97 -8.05 -12.95 0.47
N ILE A 98 -7.96 -12.76 1.79
CA ILE A 98 -6.72 -12.43 2.48
C ILE A 98 -5.99 -13.69 2.97
N ASN A 99 -4.65 -13.69 2.87
CA ASN A 99 -3.83 -14.78 3.40
C ASN A 99 -3.94 -14.84 4.94
N GLN A 100 -4.23 -16.02 5.50
CA GLN A 100 -4.30 -16.22 6.94
C GLN A 100 -2.91 -15.97 7.58
N GLY A 101 -2.88 -15.17 8.66
CA GLY A 101 -1.66 -14.82 9.38
C GLY A 101 -1.02 -13.48 8.99
N ALA A 102 -1.52 -12.81 7.95
CA ALA A 102 -1.11 -11.43 7.63
C ALA A 102 -1.93 -10.40 8.42
N ARG A 103 -1.28 -9.33 8.90
CA ARG A 103 -1.97 -8.18 9.50
C ARG A 103 -2.61 -7.36 8.38
N SER A 104 -3.94 -7.36 8.31
CA SER A 104 -4.70 -6.53 7.37
C SER A 104 -5.05 -5.17 8.00
N SER A 105 -4.98 -4.11 7.21
CA SER A 105 -5.51 -2.79 7.56
C SER A 105 -6.43 -2.33 6.44
N CYS A 106 -7.64 -1.91 6.79
CA CYS A 106 -8.56 -1.30 5.84
C CYS A 106 -8.59 0.20 6.11
N SER A 107 -8.17 0.99 5.12
CA SER A 107 -8.24 2.44 5.18
C SER A 107 -9.18 2.94 4.10
N LEU A 108 -10.26 3.57 4.51
CA LEU A 108 -11.06 4.40 3.62
C LEU A 108 -10.40 5.77 3.62
N THR A 109 -9.86 6.18 2.47
CA THR A 109 -9.35 7.54 2.30
C THR A 109 -10.47 8.41 1.74
N PRO A 110 -11.21 9.17 2.57
CA PRO A 110 -11.90 10.35 2.06
C PRO A 110 -10.82 11.35 1.62
N SER A 111 -10.99 11.96 0.44
CA SER A 111 -10.24 13.17 0.09
C SER A 111 -10.92 14.38 0.73
#